data_AF-A0A009I8V4-F1
#
_entry.id   AF-A0A009I8V4-F1
#
_cell.length_a   1.000
_cell.length_b   1.000
_cell.length_c   1.000
_cell.angle_alpha   90.00
_cell.angle_beta   90.00
_cell.angle_gamma   90.00
#
_symmetry.space_group_name_H-M   'P 1'
#
loop_
_entity.id
_entity.type
_entity.pdbx_description
1 polymer ?
#
loop_
_entity_poly.entity_id
_entity_poly.type
_entity_poly.pdbx_seq_one_letter_code
_entity_poly.pdbx_strand_id
1 'polypeptide(L)'
;MTENVIEHDCHGCNQSVSFIKKRYKGKKYCSTCYARNFKKRLCPSCGDFARLPRDDEQAICNECIKKQPCIRCNQTNKPIGKLTEYGVVCNSCSVYFRPIEPCERCGTPSQKLTQISRFNDDLRVCPKCATRDYETCPSCQKHRLLESDASGQRMCKKCRNKPQKSCKACHCMIAAGCADLCDDCYWHQNLWNKFDQNQKVFESSYLKQQYENYTGWLEKKVGSHKAALYINKHIHFFMKTEIDWNQSVPTPKQLLVRLRSSGLRKFELVMQWLEEVHDIRIDTDNKKSCSERDQMEKLVQHILQPSLAYDVVLEYKNKLEEKIKRGDTSIRSARLAVKPAVALMLSIEQEDIQLPNLEHIKAYLSDYSGQAAALTGFINFLNENYGTSIDYLTLKKSEFLNVKRKLKLENKIAELTHTNLANSNDMVSWVRSGLRYFHQLPYVDAVKVKAEMVREVDDGYEIELKGQSYWLPKNQ
;
A
#
# COMPACT_ATOMS: atom_id res chain seq x y z
N MET A 1 10.36 -20.56 -56.27
CA MET A 1 10.31 -19.30 -55.50
C MET A 1 9.04 -18.57 -55.89
N THR A 2 7.91 -18.91 -55.27
CA THR A 2 6.68 -18.14 -55.39
C THR A 2 6.70 -17.08 -54.29
N GLU A 3 6.95 -15.83 -54.65
CA GLU A 3 6.75 -14.71 -53.73
C GLU A 3 5.28 -14.76 -53.28
N ASN A 4 5.05 -14.98 -51.99
CA ASN A 4 3.73 -14.77 -51.40
C ASN A 4 3.43 -13.26 -51.51
N VAL A 5 2.79 -12.86 -52.61
CA VAL A 5 2.28 -11.51 -52.79
C VAL A 5 1.16 -11.35 -51.77
N ILE A 6 1.43 -10.62 -50.69
CA ILE A 6 0.42 -10.34 -49.66
C ILE A 6 -0.65 -9.46 -50.29
N GLU A 7 -1.80 -10.07 -50.55
CA GLU A 7 -2.97 -9.41 -51.07
C GLU A 7 -3.67 -8.55 -50.00
N HIS A 8 -4.19 -7.40 -50.41
CA HIS A 8 -4.81 -6.42 -49.52
C HIS A 8 -6.10 -5.87 -50.13
N ASP A 9 -7.19 -5.89 -49.36
CA ASP A 9 -8.43 -5.26 -49.80
C ASP A 9 -8.33 -3.73 -49.75
N CYS A 10 -8.58 -3.09 -50.89
CA CYS A 10 -8.69 -1.65 -51.00
C CYS A 10 -10.10 -1.19 -50.63
N HIS A 11 -10.25 -0.33 -49.62
CA HIS A 11 -11.56 0.21 -49.21
C HIS A 11 -12.23 1.09 -50.28
N GLY A 12 -11.45 1.66 -51.20
CA GLY A 12 -11.99 2.55 -52.24
C GLY A 12 -12.58 1.84 -53.45
N CYS A 13 -12.14 0.62 -53.76
CA CYS A 13 -12.60 -0.14 -54.93
C CYS A 13 -13.03 -1.58 -54.61
N ASN A 14 -12.90 -2.02 -53.35
CA ASN A 14 -13.16 -3.37 -52.87
C ASN A 14 -12.43 -4.48 -53.64
N GLN A 15 -11.35 -4.14 -54.34
CA GLN A 15 -10.49 -5.11 -55.02
C GLN A 15 -9.29 -5.47 -54.13
N SER A 16 -8.89 -6.74 -54.23
CA SER A 16 -7.60 -7.21 -53.72
C SER A 16 -6.47 -6.60 -54.55
N VAL A 17 -5.52 -5.96 -53.89
CA VAL A 17 -4.36 -5.32 -54.52
C VAL A 17 -3.06 -5.72 -53.81
N SER A 18 -1.97 -5.82 -54.56
CA SER A 18 -0.64 -6.13 -54.03
C SER A 18 0.02 -4.96 -53.29
N PHE A 19 -0.47 -3.72 -53.47
CA PHE A 19 0.15 -2.52 -52.90
C PHE A 19 -0.87 -1.50 -52.38
N ILE A 20 -0.64 -1.03 -51.14
CA ILE A 20 -1.44 0.01 -50.49
C ILE A 20 -0.64 1.31 -50.38
N LYS A 21 -1.12 2.37 -51.05
CA LYS A 21 -0.47 3.68 -51.07
C LYS A 21 -0.73 4.49 -49.79
N LYS A 22 -1.93 4.40 -49.22
CA LYS A 22 -2.34 5.20 -48.05
C LYS A 22 -3.20 4.37 -47.10
N ARG A 23 -2.92 4.54 -45.80
CA ARG A 23 -3.80 4.10 -44.70
C ARG A 23 -4.37 5.34 -44.01
N TYR A 24 -5.68 5.39 -43.81
CA TYR A 24 -6.37 6.53 -43.17
C TYR A 24 -7.50 6.00 -42.28
N LYS A 25 -7.49 6.35 -40.99
CA LYS A 25 -8.47 5.89 -39.97
C LYS A 25 -8.81 4.39 -40.10
N GLY A 26 -7.79 3.53 -40.16
CA GLY A 26 -7.95 2.07 -40.31
C GLY A 26 -8.24 1.57 -41.74
N LYS A 27 -8.67 2.43 -42.67
CA LYS A 27 -9.00 2.07 -44.06
C LYS A 27 -7.75 2.09 -44.96
N LYS A 28 -7.65 1.14 -45.89
CA LYS A 28 -6.52 0.99 -46.82
C LYS A 28 -6.94 1.44 -48.23
N TYR A 29 -6.07 2.17 -48.93
CA TYR A 29 -6.32 2.67 -50.29
C TYR A 29 -5.14 2.34 -51.22
N CYS A 30 -5.45 1.75 -52.37
CA CYS A 30 -4.50 1.58 -53.47
C CYS A 30 -4.08 2.93 -54.07
N SER A 31 -3.07 2.95 -54.93
CA SER A 31 -2.59 4.18 -55.58
C SER A 31 -3.68 4.93 -56.34
N THR A 32 -4.52 4.22 -57.08
CA THR A 32 -5.64 4.78 -57.86
C THR A 32 -6.71 5.39 -56.96
N CYS A 33 -7.17 4.65 -55.94
CA CYS A 33 -8.16 5.16 -54.99
C CYS A 33 -7.61 6.30 -54.13
N TYR A 34 -6.30 6.30 -53.81
CA TYR A 34 -5.66 7.43 -53.15
C TYR A 34 -5.72 8.69 -54.03
N ALA A 35 -5.40 8.59 -55.32
CA ALA A 35 -5.49 9.73 -56.24
C ALA A 35 -6.94 10.23 -56.46
N ARG A 36 -7.90 9.30 -56.48
CA ARG A 36 -9.33 9.59 -56.65
C ARG A 36 -9.94 10.25 -55.41
N ASN A 37 -9.72 9.65 -54.24
CA ASN A 37 -10.43 10.00 -53.00
C ASN A 37 -9.68 11.03 -52.13
N PHE A 38 -8.41 11.31 -52.41
CA PHE A 38 -7.61 12.31 -51.67
C PHE A 38 -7.22 13.46 -52.59
N LYS A 39 -7.80 14.65 -52.35
CA LYS A 39 -7.62 15.86 -53.15
C LYS A 39 -6.73 16.87 -52.44
N LYS A 40 -5.97 17.65 -53.22
CA LYS A 40 -5.12 18.72 -52.68
C LYS A 40 -6.03 19.86 -52.21
N ARG A 41 -5.99 20.18 -50.92
CA ARG A 41 -6.72 21.30 -50.30
C ARG A 41 -5.97 21.83 -49.07
N LEU A 42 -6.39 22.97 -48.55
CA LEU A 42 -5.81 23.58 -47.35
C LEU A 42 -6.13 22.73 -46.12
N CYS A 43 -5.14 22.52 -45.26
CA CYS A 43 -5.31 21.87 -43.97
C CYS A 43 -6.08 22.79 -43.02
N PRO A 44 -7.21 22.35 -42.42
CA PRO A 44 -7.98 23.17 -41.48
C PRO A 44 -7.21 23.63 -40.23
N SER A 45 -6.12 22.93 -39.88
CA SER A 45 -5.34 23.21 -38.66
C SER A 45 -4.12 24.11 -38.90
N CYS A 46 -3.42 23.99 -40.02
CA CYS A 46 -2.20 24.78 -40.28
C CYS A 46 -2.25 25.66 -41.53
N GLY A 47 -3.29 25.55 -42.35
CA GLY A 47 -3.42 26.30 -43.60
C GLY A 47 -2.57 25.77 -44.76
N ASP A 48 -1.64 24.83 -44.57
CA ASP A 48 -0.81 24.32 -45.66
C ASP A 48 -1.57 23.40 -46.63
N PHE A 49 -1.14 23.36 -47.90
CA PHE A 49 -1.68 22.43 -48.88
C PHE A 49 -1.28 20.98 -48.58
N ALA A 50 -2.27 20.10 -48.45
CA ALA A 50 -2.07 18.66 -48.32
C ALA A 50 -3.09 17.87 -49.17
N ARG A 51 -2.75 16.62 -49.54
CA ARG A 51 -3.73 15.68 -50.08
C ARG A 51 -4.55 15.09 -48.95
N LEU A 52 -5.81 15.51 -48.86
CA LEU A 52 -6.74 15.16 -47.79
C LEU A 52 -7.96 14.42 -48.37
N PRO A 53 -8.61 13.52 -47.61
CA PRO A 53 -9.82 12.84 -48.05
C PRO A 53 -10.87 13.86 -48.51
N ARG A 54 -11.55 13.55 -49.61
CA ARG A 54 -12.65 14.39 -50.12
C ARG A 54 -13.83 14.42 -49.15
N ASP A 55 -14.17 13.27 -48.57
CA ASP A 55 -15.40 13.07 -47.81
C ASP A 55 -15.25 13.35 -46.30
N ASP A 56 -14.10 13.90 -45.86
CA ASP A 56 -13.83 14.23 -44.46
C ASP A 56 -13.32 15.66 -44.37
N GLU A 57 -14.22 16.64 -44.32
CA GLU A 57 -13.86 18.07 -44.37
C GLU A 57 -12.91 18.50 -43.23
N GLN A 58 -13.01 17.84 -42.07
CA GLN A 58 -12.19 18.10 -40.88
C GLN A 58 -10.80 17.43 -40.94
N ALA A 59 -10.50 16.66 -41.98
CA ALA A 59 -9.22 15.99 -42.10
C ALA A 59 -8.05 16.99 -42.14
N ILE A 60 -7.07 16.76 -41.26
CA ILE A 60 -5.85 17.56 -41.14
C ILE A 60 -4.66 16.87 -41.82
N CYS A 61 -3.61 17.62 -42.14
CA CYS A 61 -2.40 17.12 -42.77
C CYS A 61 -1.60 16.19 -41.83
N ASN A 62 -0.75 15.33 -42.40
CA ASN A 62 0.08 14.39 -41.63
C ASN A 62 0.95 15.10 -40.58
N GLU A 63 1.43 16.31 -40.83
CA GLU A 63 2.26 17.07 -39.86
C GLU A 63 1.43 17.53 -38.65
N CYS A 64 0.20 17.99 -38.86
CA CYS A 64 -0.72 18.28 -37.77
C CYS A 64 -1.11 17.01 -37.00
N ILE A 65 -1.30 15.88 -37.68
CA ILE A 65 -1.59 14.59 -37.04
C ILE A 65 -0.43 14.18 -36.11
N LYS A 66 0.84 14.38 -36.51
CA LYS A 66 2.01 14.06 -35.65
C LYS A 66 2.08 14.88 -34.35
N LYS A 67 1.49 16.08 -34.35
CA LYS A 67 1.45 16.96 -33.18
C LYS A 67 0.36 16.56 -32.18
N GLN A 68 -0.64 15.78 -32.61
CA GLN A 68 -1.70 15.32 -31.70
C GLN A 68 -1.14 14.36 -30.65
N PRO A 69 -1.65 14.42 -29.39
CA PRO A 69 -1.26 13.49 -28.35
C PRO A 69 -1.78 12.09 -28.65
N CYS A 70 -1.02 11.08 -28.24
CA CYS A 70 -1.48 9.69 -28.33
C CYS A 70 -2.72 9.48 -27.45
N ILE A 71 -3.81 8.95 -28.01
CA ILE A 71 -5.06 8.71 -27.27
C ILE A 71 -4.92 7.76 -26.06
N ARG A 72 -3.83 6.98 -25.97
CA ARG A 72 -3.58 6.06 -24.86
C ARG A 72 -2.64 6.64 -23.79
N CYS A 73 -1.49 7.20 -24.19
CA CYS A 73 -0.48 7.67 -23.24
C CYS A 73 -0.41 9.19 -23.10
N ASN A 74 -1.22 9.93 -23.85
CA ASN A 74 -1.30 11.39 -23.91
C ASN A 74 0.03 12.11 -24.25
N GLN A 75 1.05 11.38 -24.71
CA GLN A 75 2.33 11.98 -25.11
C GLN A 75 2.26 12.51 -26.54
N THR A 76 2.85 13.68 -26.77
CA THR A 76 3.02 14.33 -28.09
C THR A 76 4.37 13.99 -28.71
N ASN A 77 4.56 14.30 -30.00
CA ASN A 77 5.82 14.15 -30.75
C ASN A 77 6.40 12.71 -30.78
N LYS A 78 5.55 11.69 -30.61
CA LYS A 78 5.95 10.29 -30.79
C LYS A 78 5.67 9.84 -32.23
N PRO A 79 6.50 8.95 -32.80
CA PRO A 79 6.21 8.34 -34.09
C PRO A 79 4.82 7.68 -34.08
N ILE A 80 4.00 7.97 -35.10
CA ILE A 80 2.65 7.42 -35.22
C ILE A 80 2.76 5.93 -35.58
N GLY A 81 2.11 5.08 -34.78
CA GLY A 81 2.01 3.64 -35.05
C GLY A 81 0.69 3.25 -35.71
N LYS A 82 -0.41 3.88 -35.31
CA LYS A 82 -1.75 3.60 -35.86
C LYS A 82 -2.59 4.87 -35.84
N LEU A 83 -3.37 5.10 -36.89
CA LEU A 83 -4.40 6.13 -36.95
C LEU A 83 -5.77 5.44 -36.84
N THR A 84 -6.46 5.67 -35.74
CA THR A 84 -7.81 5.13 -35.47
C THR A 84 -8.87 6.17 -35.78
N GLU A 85 -10.14 5.79 -35.77
CA GLU A 85 -11.25 6.74 -35.92
C GLU A 85 -11.30 7.76 -34.77
N TYR A 86 -10.90 7.33 -33.56
CA TYR A 86 -10.87 8.17 -32.34
C TYR A 86 -9.60 9.01 -32.20
N GLY A 87 -8.60 8.82 -33.06
CA GLY A 87 -7.37 9.61 -33.03
C GLY A 87 -6.08 8.81 -33.17
N VAL A 88 -4.96 9.47 -32.86
CA VAL A 88 -3.61 8.96 -33.10
C VAL A 88 -3.13 8.04 -31.98
N VAL A 89 -2.47 6.96 -32.35
CA VAL A 89 -1.80 6.05 -31.43
C VAL A 89 -0.31 6.02 -31.76
N CYS A 90 0.54 6.33 -30.79
CA CYS A 90 1.99 6.26 -30.96
C CYS A 90 2.47 4.82 -31.18
N ASN A 91 3.65 4.65 -31.79
CA ASN A 91 4.19 3.33 -32.13
C ASN A 91 4.26 2.40 -30.92
N SER A 92 4.73 2.90 -29.77
CA SER A 92 4.80 2.14 -28.52
C SER A 92 3.43 1.72 -27.98
N CYS A 93 2.37 2.49 -28.24
CA CYS A 93 1.01 2.17 -27.81
C CYS A 93 0.25 1.33 -28.84
N SER A 94 0.67 1.29 -30.11
CA SER A 94 -0.04 0.59 -31.18
C SER A 94 -0.27 -0.90 -30.90
N VAL A 95 0.63 -1.53 -30.13
CA VAL A 95 0.51 -2.94 -29.73
C VAL A 95 -0.74 -3.24 -28.91
N TYR A 96 -1.27 -2.26 -28.16
CA TYR A 96 -2.49 -2.45 -27.34
C TYR A 96 -3.79 -2.32 -28.15
N PHE A 97 -3.69 -1.91 -29.42
CA PHE A 97 -4.80 -1.79 -30.36
C PHE A 97 -4.81 -2.93 -31.39
N ARG A 98 -4.08 -4.02 -31.10
CA ARG A 98 -4.06 -5.26 -31.88
C ARG A 98 -5.05 -6.25 -31.26
N PRO A 99 -5.64 -7.15 -32.06
CA PRO A 99 -6.44 -8.26 -31.52
C PRO A 99 -5.59 -9.10 -30.55
N ILE A 100 -6.25 -9.68 -29.55
CA ILE A 100 -5.63 -10.67 -28.66
C ILE A 100 -5.65 -12.01 -29.40
N GLU A 101 -4.47 -12.59 -29.60
CA GLU A 101 -4.31 -13.86 -30.29
C GLU A 101 -3.43 -14.80 -29.43
N PRO A 102 -3.63 -16.13 -29.51
CA PRO A 102 -2.82 -17.07 -28.75
C PRO A 102 -1.38 -17.11 -29.28
N CYS A 103 -0.41 -17.25 -28.37
CA CYS A 103 0.98 -17.53 -28.73
C CYS A 103 1.07 -18.91 -29.40
N GLU A 104 1.65 -18.97 -30.61
CA GLU A 104 1.77 -20.23 -31.36
C GLU A 104 2.69 -21.26 -30.69
N ARG A 105 3.52 -20.82 -29.72
CA ARG A 105 4.42 -21.70 -28.96
C ARG A 105 3.87 -22.16 -27.61
N CYS A 106 3.17 -21.30 -26.88
CA CYS A 106 2.77 -21.58 -25.49
C CYS A 106 1.27 -21.37 -25.21
N GLY A 107 0.47 -21.05 -26.22
CA GLY A 107 -0.98 -20.82 -26.10
C GLY A 107 -1.40 -19.54 -25.35
N THR A 108 -0.49 -18.87 -24.64
CA THR A 108 -0.84 -17.69 -23.83
C THR A 108 -1.40 -16.56 -24.69
N PRO A 109 -2.59 -16.01 -24.38
CA PRO A 109 -3.17 -14.88 -25.09
C PRO A 109 -2.26 -13.65 -25.03
N SER A 110 -2.01 -13.00 -26.17
CA SER A 110 -1.16 -11.82 -26.24
C SER A 110 -1.53 -10.88 -27.38
N GLN A 111 -1.42 -9.58 -27.16
CA GLN A 111 -1.46 -8.56 -28.22
C GLN A 111 -0.06 -8.24 -28.78
N LYS A 112 0.99 -8.80 -28.18
CA LYS A 112 2.40 -8.49 -28.43
C LYS A 112 3.14 -9.66 -29.10
N LEU A 113 2.45 -10.34 -30.02
CA LEU A 113 3.03 -11.42 -30.79
C LEU A 113 4.07 -10.88 -31.79
N THR A 114 5.20 -11.59 -31.91
CA THR A 114 6.28 -11.28 -32.85
C THR A 114 6.86 -12.57 -33.42
N GLN A 115 7.34 -12.53 -34.66
CA GLN A 115 8.17 -13.61 -35.22
C GLN A 115 9.63 -13.34 -34.86
N ILE A 116 10.37 -14.42 -34.60
CA ILE A 116 11.76 -14.36 -34.18
C ILE A 116 12.60 -15.20 -35.13
N SER A 117 13.31 -14.53 -36.05
CA SER A 117 14.09 -15.18 -37.10
C SER A 117 15.09 -16.21 -36.57
N ARG A 118 15.78 -15.91 -35.46
CA ARG A 118 16.79 -16.80 -34.86
C ARG A 118 16.26 -18.14 -34.33
N PHE A 119 14.94 -18.33 -34.23
CA PHE A 119 14.36 -19.62 -33.84
C PHE A 119 14.07 -20.54 -35.05
N ASN A 120 14.15 -20.03 -36.27
CA ASN A 120 13.96 -20.80 -37.52
C ASN A 120 12.66 -21.62 -37.59
N ASP A 121 11.61 -21.24 -36.87
CA ASP A 121 10.31 -21.93 -36.85
C ASP A 121 9.14 -21.06 -37.33
N ASP A 122 9.41 -19.80 -37.70
CA ASP A 122 8.46 -18.78 -38.18
C ASP A 122 7.24 -18.53 -37.27
N LEU A 123 7.30 -18.99 -36.01
CA LEU A 123 6.19 -18.90 -35.08
C LEU A 123 6.01 -17.47 -34.54
N ARG A 124 4.74 -17.02 -34.47
CA ARG A 124 4.32 -15.80 -33.77
C ARG A 124 4.24 -16.05 -32.28
N VAL A 125 5.23 -15.55 -31.55
CA VAL A 125 5.41 -15.83 -30.13
C VAL A 125 5.18 -14.62 -29.23
N CYS A 126 4.71 -14.87 -28.01
CA CYS A 126 4.54 -13.84 -26.98
C CYS A 126 5.90 -13.32 -26.47
N PRO A 127 5.94 -12.17 -25.75
CA PRO A 127 7.19 -11.60 -25.25
C PRO A 127 8.03 -12.56 -24.38
N LYS A 128 7.37 -13.42 -23.58
CA LYS A 128 8.06 -14.42 -22.75
C LYS A 128 8.78 -15.46 -23.60
N CYS A 129 8.10 -16.01 -24.61
CA CYS A 129 8.69 -16.97 -25.54
C CYS A 129 9.75 -16.33 -26.44
N ALA A 130 9.56 -15.05 -26.80
CA ALA A 130 10.49 -14.28 -27.61
C ALA A 130 11.84 -14.02 -26.91
N THR A 131 11.92 -14.13 -25.59
CA THR A 131 13.14 -13.93 -24.79
C THR A 131 13.53 -15.18 -23.99
N ARG A 132 13.10 -16.38 -24.40
CA ARG A 132 13.36 -17.62 -23.66
C ARG A 132 14.84 -18.00 -23.56
N ASP A 133 15.62 -17.50 -24.51
CA ASP A 133 17.06 -17.73 -24.73
C ASP A 133 17.91 -16.56 -24.22
N TYR A 134 17.29 -15.63 -23.48
CA TYR A 134 17.98 -14.52 -22.87
C TYR A 134 18.53 -14.95 -21.52
N GLU A 135 19.66 -14.36 -21.13
CA GLU A 135 20.32 -14.59 -19.87
C GLU A 135 20.81 -13.26 -19.29
N THR A 136 21.18 -13.25 -18.02
CA THR A 136 21.73 -12.07 -17.36
C THR A 136 23.18 -11.89 -17.77
N CYS A 137 23.48 -10.81 -18.48
CA CYS A 137 24.86 -10.48 -18.88
C CYS A 137 25.74 -10.25 -17.64
N PRO A 138 26.88 -10.94 -17.46
CA PRO A 138 27.73 -10.78 -16.27
C PRO A 138 28.35 -9.38 -16.16
N SER A 139 28.53 -8.69 -17.29
CA SER A 139 29.13 -7.34 -17.32
C SER A 139 28.15 -6.23 -16.96
N CYS A 140 26.95 -6.21 -17.54
CA CYS A 140 25.98 -5.11 -17.34
C CYS A 140 24.75 -5.51 -16.51
N GLN A 141 24.66 -6.78 -16.10
CA GLN A 141 23.57 -7.34 -15.30
C GLN A 141 22.16 -7.17 -15.93
N LYS A 142 22.08 -6.93 -17.25
CA LYS A 142 20.82 -6.84 -17.98
C LYS A 142 20.48 -8.19 -18.63
N HIS A 143 19.22 -8.59 -18.51
CA HIS A 143 18.66 -9.79 -19.15
C HIS A 143 18.52 -9.59 -20.66
N ARG A 144 19.38 -10.25 -21.45
CA ARG A 144 19.53 -10.04 -22.90
C ARG A 144 20.01 -11.33 -23.57
N LEU A 145 19.91 -11.39 -24.90
CA LEU A 145 20.62 -12.41 -25.68
C LEU A 145 22.14 -12.27 -25.48
N LEU A 146 22.78 -13.37 -25.09
CA LEU A 146 24.23 -13.44 -24.88
C LEU A 146 24.90 -14.17 -26.05
N GLU A 147 26.09 -13.68 -26.42
CA GLU A 147 26.96 -14.29 -27.42
C GLU A 147 28.25 -14.76 -26.73
N SER A 148 28.78 -15.90 -27.14
CA SER A 148 30.10 -16.37 -26.68
C SER A 148 31.20 -15.55 -27.35
N ASP A 149 32.21 -15.16 -26.57
CA ASP A 149 33.47 -14.65 -27.11
C ASP A 149 34.45 -15.79 -27.43
N ALA A 150 35.65 -15.43 -27.93
CA ALA A 150 36.69 -16.40 -28.28
C ALA A 150 37.21 -17.21 -27.09
N SER A 151 36.97 -16.75 -25.85
CA SER A 151 37.34 -17.45 -24.61
C SER A 151 36.21 -18.31 -24.04
N GLY A 152 35.04 -18.34 -24.71
CA GLY A 152 33.85 -19.05 -24.25
C GLY A 152 33.01 -18.27 -23.23
N GLN A 153 33.41 -17.05 -22.86
CA GLN A 153 32.62 -16.23 -21.95
C GLN A 153 31.39 -15.65 -22.67
N ARG A 154 30.21 -15.78 -22.04
CA ARG A 154 28.94 -15.34 -22.61
C ARG A 154 28.58 -13.94 -22.12
N MET A 155 28.42 -13.01 -23.05
CA MET A 155 28.07 -11.61 -22.73
C MET A 155 27.18 -10.99 -23.80
N CYS A 156 26.47 -9.91 -23.48
CA CYS A 156 25.61 -9.27 -24.48
C CYS A 156 26.46 -8.55 -25.53
N LYS A 157 25.96 -8.50 -26.77
CA LYS A 157 26.64 -7.86 -27.92
C LYS A 157 27.22 -6.46 -27.62
N LYS A 158 26.51 -5.66 -26.81
CA LYS A 158 26.98 -4.32 -26.42
C LYS A 158 28.27 -4.36 -25.59
N CYS A 159 28.30 -5.19 -24.55
CA CYS A 159 29.47 -5.36 -23.69
C CYS A 159 30.61 -6.05 -24.45
N ARG A 160 30.30 -6.96 -25.37
CA ARG A 160 31.30 -7.61 -26.22
C ARG A 160 32.03 -6.62 -27.13
N ASN A 161 31.27 -5.83 -27.89
CA ASN A 161 31.85 -4.90 -28.87
C ASN A 161 32.61 -3.74 -28.20
N LYS A 162 32.13 -3.30 -27.05
CA LYS A 162 32.74 -2.24 -26.27
C LYS A 162 32.52 -2.55 -24.78
N PRO A 163 33.52 -3.05 -24.04
CA PRO A 163 33.32 -3.46 -22.64
C PRO A 163 32.79 -2.34 -21.75
N GLN A 164 33.33 -1.13 -21.91
CA GLN A 164 33.00 0.01 -21.06
C GLN A 164 32.70 1.28 -21.87
N LYS A 165 31.92 2.16 -21.28
CA LYS A 165 31.66 3.53 -21.76
C LYS A 165 31.68 4.48 -20.57
N SER A 166 31.89 5.77 -20.85
CA SER A 166 31.83 6.83 -19.84
C SER A 166 30.38 7.26 -19.58
N CYS A 167 30.01 7.42 -18.31
CA CYS A 167 28.75 8.05 -17.90
C CYS A 167 28.66 9.47 -18.46
N LYS A 168 27.53 9.86 -19.04
CA LYS A 168 27.36 11.21 -19.62
C LYS A 168 27.37 12.34 -18.59
N ALA A 169 27.15 12.05 -17.30
CA ALA A 169 27.08 13.05 -16.24
C ALA A 169 28.38 13.15 -15.42
N CYS A 170 28.87 12.05 -14.84
CA CYS A 170 30.05 12.05 -13.97
C CYS A 170 31.31 11.45 -14.63
N HIS A 171 31.22 11.04 -15.89
CA HIS A 171 32.30 10.44 -16.68
C HIS A 171 32.89 9.12 -16.17
N CYS A 172 32.40 8.55 -15.07
CA CYS A 172 32.86 7.25 -14.58
C CYS A 172 32.63 6.13 -15.60
N MET A 173 33.50 5.11 -15.57
CA MET A 173 33.43 3.98 -16.50
C MET A 173 32.34 3.00 -16.05
N ILE A 174 31.37 2.75 -16.93
CA ILE A 174 30.27 1.80 -16.75
C ILE A 174 30.26 0.77 -17.89
N ALA A 175 29.69 -0.40 -17.66
CA ALA A 175 29.53 -1.40 -18.72
C ALA A 175 28.72 -0.82 -19.89
N ALA A 176 29.15 -1.03 -21.14
CA ALA A 176 28.49 -0.38 -22.28
C ALA A 176 27.05 -0.86 -22.51
N GLY A 177 26.69 -2.02 -21.97
CA GLY A 177 25.31 -2.52 -21.95
C GLY A 177 24.36 -1.72 -21.06
N CYS A 178 24.88 -0.89 -20.16
CA CYS A 178 24.09 0.01 -19.29
C CYS A 178 23.53 1.22 -20.07
N ALA A 179 22.64 1.97 -19.42
CA ALA A 179 22.14 3.25 -19.95
C ALA A 179 23.27 4.29 -20.03
N ASP A 180 22.97 5.50 -20.49
CA ASP A 180 23.99 6.55 -20.66
C ASP A 180 24.46 7.17 -19.34
N LEU A 181 23.74 6.91 -18.26
CA LEU A 181 24.09 7.32 -16.91
C LEU A 181 24.48 6.09 -16.09
N CYS A 182 25.41 6.27 -15.16
CA CYS A 182 25.61 5.31 -14.08
C CYS A 182 24.37 5.31 -13.15
N ASP A 183 24.25 4.29 -12.30
CA ASP A 183 23.09 4.15 -11.44
C ASP A 183 22.96 5.34 -10.47
N ASP A 184 24.06 5.84 -9.90
CA ASP A 184 24.03 6.99 -9.00
C ASP A 184 23.53 8.26 -9.69
N CYS A 185 24.08 8.61 -10.86
CA CYS A 185 23.63 9.76 -11.64
C CYS A 185 22.18 9.62 -12.08
N TYR A 186 21.75 8.41 -12.47
CA TYR A 186 20.36 8.15 -12.82
C TYR A 186 19.42 8.40 -11.63
N TRP A 187 19.76 7.88 -10.44
CA TRP A 187 18.93 8.03 -9.26
C TRP A 187 18.93 9.46 -8.71
N HIS A 188 20.07 10.14 -8.74
CA HIS A 188 20.18 11.56 -8.44
C HIS A 188 19.25 12.38 -9.34
N GLN A 189 19.37 12.20 -10.67
CA GLN A 189 18.50 12.90 -11.61
C GLN A 189 17.02 12.56 -11.41
N ASN A 190 16.69 11.30 -11.13
CA ASN A 190 15.32 10.88 -10.85
C ASN A 190 14.76 11.50 -9.56
N LEU A 191 15.56 11.62 -8.50
CA LEU A 191 15.18 12.30 -7.26
C LEU A 191 14.83 13.76 -7.54
N TRP A 192 15.71 14.49 -8.21
CA TRP A 192 15.54 15.91 -8.47
C TRP A 192 14.41 16.21 -9.48
N ASN A 193 14.20 15.34 -10.48
CA ASN A 193 13.01 15.40 -11.33
C ASN A 193 11.70 15.22 -10.53
N LYS A 194 11.69 14.36 -9.51
CA LYS A 194 10.53 14.19 -8.63
C LYS A 194 10.34 15.38 -7.71
N PHE A 195 11.42 15.94 -7.17
CA PHE A 195 11.38 17.20 -6.44
C PHE A 195 10.74 18.30 -7.28
N ASP A 196 11.17 18.49 -8.55
CA ASP A 196 10.62 19.49 -9.47
C ASP A 196 9.12 19.33 -9.75
N GLN A 197 8.63 18.09 -9.74
CA GLN A 197 7.19 17.82 -9.86
C GLN A 197 6.46 18.13 -8.55
N ASN A 198 7.01 17.67 -7.42
CA ASN A 198 6.38 17.78 -6.11
C ASN A 198 6.32 19.23 -5.61
N GLN A 199 7.36 20.03 -5.82
CA GLN A 199 7.41 21.41 -5.33
C GLN A 199 6.30 22.30 -5.91
N LYS A 200 5.71 21.92 -7.06
CA LYS A 200 4.60 22.64 -7.70
C LYS A 200 3.30 22.55 -6.91
N VAL A 201 3.20 21.62 -5.97
CA VAL A 201 2.02 21.46 -5.10
C VAL A 201 1.97 22.54 -4.02
N PHE A 202 3.13 23.09 -3.64
CA PHE A 202 3.21 24.08 -2.56
C PHE A 202 2.96 25.49 -3.09
N GLU A 203 2.28 26.31 -2.30
CA GLU A 203 2.08 27.73 -2.56
C GLU A 203 3.22 28.55 -1.92
N SER A 204 3.62 28.19 -0.70
CA SER A 204 4.66 28.91 0.06
C SER A 204 6.07 28.76 -0.55
N SER A 205 6.70 29.88 -0.88
CA SER A 205 8.10 29.91 -1.36
C SER A 205 9.09 29.45 -0.30
N TYR A 206 8.85 29.81 0.96
CA TYR A 206 9.66 29.36 2.09
C TYR A 206 9.59 27.84 2.25
N LEU A 207 8.39 27.25 2.14
CA LEU A 207 8.24 25.79 2.20
C LEU A 207 8.96 25.09 1.04
N LYS A 208 8.91 25.63 -0.18
CA LYS A 208 9.67 25.08 -1.32
C LYS A 208 11.16 25.02 -1.03
N GLN A 209 11.72 26.09 -0.46
CA GLN A 209 13.13 26.13 -0.06
C GLN A 209 13.44 25.11 1.05
N GLN A 210 12.57 24.97 2.05
CA GLN A 210 12.76 23.97 3.11
C GLN A 210 12.63 22.54 2.57
N TYR A 211 11.74 22.30 1.61
CA TYR A 211 11.60 21.01 0.94
C TYR A 211 12.82 20.68 0.07
N GLU A 212 13.45 21.67 -0.56
CA GLU A 212 14.72 21.52 -1.28
C GLU A 212 15.86 21.14 -0.33
N ASN A 213 16.01 21.90 0.77
CA ASN A 213 16.99 21.61 1.82
C ASN A 213 16.81 20.19 2.37
N TYR A 214 15.57 19.80 2.63
CA TYR A 214 15.21 18.44 3.04
C TYR A 214 15.62 17.40 2.00
N THR A 215 15.34 17.65 0.71
CA THR A 215 15.68 16.74 -0.39
C THR A 215 17.19 16.51 -0.47
N GLY A 216 17.97 17.58 -0.39
CA GLY A 216 19.44 17.50 -0.35
C GLY A 216 19.98 16.79 0.88
N TRP A 217 19.43 17.06 2.07
CA TRP A 217 19.77 16.31 3.29
C TRP A 217 19.43 14.83 3.17
N LEU A 218 18.23 14.51 2.65
CA LEU A 218 17.74 13.13 2.50
C LEU A 218 18.64 12.34 1.54
N GLU A 219 19.03 12.96 0.42
CA GLU A 219 19.96 12.36 -0.53
C GLU A 219 21.30 12.01 0.13
N LYS A 220 21.87 12.93 0.91
CA LYS A 220 23.13 12.70 1.64
C LYS A 220 22.97 11.62 2.72
N LYS A 221 21.82 11.56 3.39
CA LYS A 221 21.57 10.63 4.51
C LYS A 221 21.38 9.19 4.06
N VAL A 222 20.59 8.95 3.01
CA VAL A 222 20.19 7.58 2.61
C VAL A 222 20.63 7.17 1.20
N GLY A 223 21.25 8.08 0.45
CA GLY A 223 21.62 7.91 -0.95
C GLY A 223 20.46 8.18 -1.91
N SER A 224 20.80 8.57 -3.15
CA SER A 224 19.84 9.05 -4.15
C SER A 224 18.74 8.03 -4.48
N HIS A 225 19.07 6.74 -4.54
CA HIS A 225 18.08 5.69 -4.83
C HIS A 225 16.97 5.64 -3.78
N LYS A 226 17.34 5.52 -2.49
CA LYS A 226 16.36 5.47 -1.40
C LYS A 226 15.61 6.79 -1.28
N ALA A 227 16.31 7.92 -1.37
CA ALA A 227 15.71 9.25 -1.36
C ALA A 227 14.61 9.38 -2.44
N ALA A 228 14.89 8.94 -3.67
CA ALA A 228 13.91 8.99 -4.77
C ALA A 228 12.65 8.12 -4.50
N LEU A 229 12.77 7.05 -3.72
CA LEU A 229 11.62 6.23 -3.31
C LEU A 229 10.80 6.88 -2.18
N TYR A 230 11.46 7.59 -1.28
CA TYR A 230 10.83 8.21 -0.12
C TYR A 230 10.19 9.58 -0.43
N ILE A 231 10.78 10.37 -1.32
CA ILE A 231 10.41 11.78 -1.51
C ILE A 231 8.91 11.99 -1.84
N ASN A 232 8.32 11.09 -2.64
CA ASN A 232 6.89 11.11 -2.99
C ASN A 232 5.99 10.69 -1.82
N LYS A 233 6.50 9.90 -0.87
CA LYS A 233 5.76 9.58 0.36
C LYS A 233 5.83 10.76 1.32
N HIS A 234 6.99 11.39 1.42
CA HIS A 234 7.24 12.48 2.37
C HIS A 234 6.61 13.81 1.96
N ILE A 235 6.28 14.02 0.68
CA ILE A 235 5.50 15.21 0.25
C ILE A 235 4.23 15.40 1.09
N HIS A 236 3.57 14.31 1.49
CA HIS A 236 2.35 14.34 2.29
C HIS A 236 2.54 14.98 3.67
N PHE A 237 3.73 14.89 4.25
CA PHE A 237 4.06 15.60 5.48
C PHE A 237 3.99 17.10 5.22
N PHE A 238 4.74 17.58 4.22
CA PHE A 238 4.86 19.01 3.91
C PHE A 238 3.51 19.63 3.53
N MET A 239 2.73 18.94 2.68
CA MET A 239 1.35 19.35 2.35
C MET A 239 0.48 19.49 3.61
N LYS A 240 0.52 18.48 4.49
CA LYS A 240 -0.32 18.49 5.70
C LYS A 240 0.09 19.59 6.67
N THR A 241 1.36 19.97 6.69
CA THR A 241 1.90 21.01 7.58
C THR A 241 1.99 22.39 6.94
N GLU A 242 1.65 22.57 5.65
CA GLU A 242 1.99 23.76 4.86
C GLU A 242 1.65 25.09 5.53
N ILE A 243 0.45 25.22 6.07
CA ILE A 243 -0.02 26.43 6.77
C ILE A 243 0.84 26.77 8.01
N ASP A 244 1.58 25.82 8.60
CA ASP A 244 2.49 26.06 9.73
C ASP A 244 3.88 26.54 9.29
N TRP A 245 4.20 26.55 7.99
CA TRP A 245 5.50 26.98 7.43
C TRP A 245 5.51 28.47 7.06
N ASN A 246 4.81 29.30 7.82
CA ASN A 246 4.74 30.75 7.58
C ASN A 246 6.05 31.43 8.01
N GLN A 247 6.98 31.56 7.07
CA GLN A 247 8.30 32.22 7.20
C GLN A 247 9.24 31.64 8.28
N SER A 248 8.84 30.57 8.95
CA SER A 248 9.61 29.88 9.99
C SER A 248 9.29 28.39 9.99
N VAL A 249 10.17 27.60 10.59
CA VAL A 249 9.98 26.15 10.72
C VAL A 249 8.93 25.85 11.80
N PRO A 250 7.97 24.93 11.57
CA PRO A 250 6.93 24.61 12.54
C PRO A 250 7.49 24.16 13.90
N THR A 251 6.90 24.66 14.98
CA THR A 251 7.25 24.26 16.35
C THR A 251 6.85 22.80 16.65
N PRO A 252 7.48 22.13 17.63
CA PRO A 252 7.07 20.79 18.07
C PRO A 252 5.58 20.68 18.41
N LYS A 253 5.00 21.72 19.02
CA LYS A 253 3.58 21.78 19.38
C LYS A 253 2.68 21.79 18.15
N GLN A 254 3.00 22.60 17.14
CA GLN A 254 2.24 22.66 15.88
C GLN A 254 2.29 21.32 15.14
N LEU A 255 3.48 20.72 15.05
CA LEU A 255 3.65 19.40 14.43
C LEU A 255 2.84 18.31 15.15
N LEU A 256 2.85 18.31 16.49
CA LEU A 256 2.07 17.36 17.30
C LEU A 256 0.57 17.50 17.07
N VAL A 257 0.05 18.73 17.01
CA VAL A 257 -1.38 19.00 16.79
C VAL A 257 -1.83 18.49 15.42
N ARG A 258 -1.06 18.75 14.35
CA ARG A 258 -1.44 18.32 13.00
C ARG A 258 -1.23 16.84 12.74
N LEU A 259 -0.06 16.32 13.08
CA LEU A 259 0.37 14.99 12.65
C LEU A 259 -0.05 13.91 13.64
N ARG A 260 -0.22 14.28 14.90
CA ARG A 260 -0.40 13.36 16.03
C ARG A 260 0.74 12.35 16.14
N SER A 261 0.70 11.49 17.15
CA SER A 261 1.76 10.51 17.41
C SER A 261 2.01 9.52 16.25
N SER A 262 0.97 9.19 15.48
CA SER A 262 1.04 8.26 14.35
C SER A 262 1.69 8.88 13.12
N GLY A 263 1.41 10.16 12.81
CA GLY A 263 2.02 10.89 11.72
C GLY A 263 3.52 11.08 11.92
N LEU A 264 3.95 11.35 13.17
CA LEU A 264 5.38 11.49 13.49
C LEU A 264 6.17 10.22 13.23
N ARG A 265 5.61 9.03 13.52
CA ARG A 265 6.24 7.74 13.21
C ARG A 265 6.32 7.48 11.72
N LYS A 266 5.27 7.84 10.97
CA LYS A 266 5.22 7.65 9.52
C LYS A 266 6.31 8.43 8.78
N PHE A 267 6.70 9.59 9.30
CA PHE A 267 7.66 10.50 8.69
C PHE A 267 8.96 10.60 9.50
N GLU A 268 9.46 9.47 10.00
CA GLU A 268 10.64 9.42 10.88
C GLU A 268 11.87 10.13 10.29
N LEU A 269 12.17 9.93 9.00
CA LEU A 269 13.29 10.63 8.34
C LEU A 269 13.08 12.15 8.24
N VAL A 270 11.83 12.61 8.17
CA VAL A 270 11.55 14.06 8.22
C VAL A 270 11.75 14.58 9.63
N MET A 271 11.35 13.80 10.65
CA MET A 271 11.58 14.17 12.06
C MET A 271 13.07 14.24 12.40
N GLN A 272 13.86 13.27 11.93
CA GLN A 272 15.31 13.29 12.08
C GLN A 272 15.93 14.52 11.42
N TRP A 273 15.46 14.90 10.23
CA TRP A 273 15.92 16.12 9.57
C TRP A 273 15.59 17.39 10.39
N LEU A 274 14.37 17.50 10.91
CA LEU A 274 13.96 18.63 11.74
C LEU A 274 14.79 18.72 13.03
N GLU A 275 15.16 17.58 13.60
CA GLU A 275 16.04 17.51 14.77
C GLU A 275 17.49 17.90 14.41
N GLU A 276 18.07 17.30 13.37
CA GLU A 276 19.47 17.54 13.00
C GLU A 276 19.74 18.94 12.44
N VAL A 277 18.79 19.51 11.70
CA VAL A 277 18.98 20.78 10.97
C VAL A 277 18.35 21.97 11.68
N HIS A 278 17.29 21.76 12.47
CA HIS A 278 16.54 22.84 13.12
C HIS A 278 16.45 22.70 14.65
N ASP A 279 17.09 21.68 15.25
CA ASP A 279 17.06 21.38 16.70
C ASP A 279 15.62 21.23 17.26
N ILE A 280 14.69 20.77 16.42
CA ILE A 280 13.30 20.54 16.81
C ILE A 280 13.17 19.14 17.41
N ARG A 281 13.25 19.07 18.74
CA ARG A 281 13.03 17.82 19.48
C ARG A 281 11.56 17.64 19.87
N ILE A 282 10.95 16.55 19.40
CA ILE A 282 9.59 16.17 19.82
C ILE A 282 9.67 15.19 20.97
N ASP A 283 9.37 15.70 22.16
CA ASP A 283 9.31 14.96 23.42
C ASP A 283 8.50 13.64 23.31
N THR A 284 9.14 12.54 23.68
CA THR A 284 8.58 11.19 23.73
C THR A 284 7.40 11.03 24.69
N ASP A 285 7.33 11.82 25.75
CA ASP A 285 6.25 11.74 26.73
C ASP A 285 4.95 12.34 26.19
N ASN A 286 5.06 13.36 25.34
CA ASN A 286 3.94 13.87 24.55
C ASN A 286 3.42 12.84 23.52
N LYS A 287 4.30 12.03 22.93
CA LYS A 287 3.90 10.99 21.96
C LYS A 287 3.01 9.91 22.58
N LYS A 288 3.38 9.40 23.76
CA LYS A 288 2.58 8.39 24.49
C LYS A 288 1.22 8.93 24.89
N SER A 289 1.20 10.13 25.48
CA SER A 289 -0.03 10.80 25.90
C SER A 289 -0.99 11.06 24.73
N CYS A 290 -0.48 11.52 23.59
CA CYS A 290 -1.28 11.67 22.37
C CYS A 290 -1.81 10.33 21.85
N SER A 291 -1.00 9.27 21.86
CA SER A 291 -1.44 7.95 21.42
C SER A 291 -2.55 7.37 22.29
N GLU A 292 -2.46 7.51 23.62
CA GLU A 292 -3.50 7.04 24.54
C GLU A 292 -4.81 7.83 24.34
N ARG A 293 -4.72 9.15 24.13
CA ARG A 293 -5.89 9.98 23.81
C ARG A 293 -6.53 9.61 22.47
N ASP A 294 -5.72 9.39 21.42
CA ASP A 294 -6.20 8.93 20.12
C ASP A 294 -6.92 7.57 20.20
N GLN A 295 -6.39 6.64 20.99
CA GLN A 295 -7.05 5.35 21.22
C GLN A 295 -8.36 5.50 21.98
N MET A 296 -8.41 6.39 22.96
CA MET A 296 -9.64 6.71 23.69
C MET A 296 -10.70 7.30 22.76
N GLU A 297 -10.31 8.23 21.87
CA GLU A 297 -11.22 8.81 20.86
C GLU A 297 -11.78 7.75 19.92
N LYS A 298 -10.90 6.87 19.42
CA LYS A 298 -11.30 5.77 18.52
C LYS A 298 -12.30 4.84 19.18
N LEU A 299 -12.15 4.55 20.48
CA LEU A 299 -13.11 3.72 21.20
C LEU A 299 -14.51 4.35 21.18
N VAL A 300 -14.61 5.65 21.43
CA VAL A 300 -15.91 6.35 21.42
C VAL A 300 -16.51 6.40 20.01
N GLN A 301 -15.67 6.55 18.98
CA GLN A 301 -16.11 6.53 17.57
C GLN A 301 -16.67 5.19 17.08
N HIS A 302 -16.56 4.10 17.86
CA HIS A 302 -17.20 2.84 17.52
C HIS A 302 -18.72 2.88 17.72
N ILE A 303 -19.22 3.83 18.53
CA ILE A 303 -20.66 4.00 18.75
C ILE A 303 -21.22 4.90 17.65
N LEU A 304 -22.34 4.50 17.04
CA LEU A 304 -22.97 5.25 15.96
C LEU A 304 -23.58 6.56 16.50
N GLN A 305 -23.44 7.62 15.72
CA GLN A 305 -24.03 8.94 16.01
C GLN A 305 -25.20 9.22 15.06
N PRO A 306 -26.30 9.83 15.54
CA PRO A 306 -26.58 10.20 16.94
C PRO A 306 -27.17 9.02 17.75
N SER A 307 -26.77 8.87 19.01
CA SER A 307 -27.38 7.88 19.93
C SER A 307 -27.18 8.28 21.40
N LEU A 308 -28.11 7.87 22.27
CA LEU A 308 -27.98 8.05 23.73
C LEU A 308 -26.70 7.37 24.26
N ALA A 309 -26.35 6.22 23.69
CA ALA A 309 -25.12 5.50 24.02
C ALA A 309 -23.87 6.35 23.77
N TYR A 310 -23.82 7.05 22.64
CA TYR A 310 -22.73 7.94 22.31
C TYR A 310 -22.65 9.11 23.30
N ASP A 311 -23.77 9.76 23.59
CA ASP A 311 -23.81 10.92 24.49
C ASP A 311 -23.34 10.58 25.91
N VAL A 312 -23.85 9.49 26.47
CA VAL A 312 -23.48 9.00 27.82
C VAL A 312 -21.99 8.66 27.92
N VAL A 313 -21.45 7.99 26.90
CA VAL A 313 -20.02 7.63 26.86
C VAL A 313 -19.15 8.86 26.66
N LEU A 314 -19.60 9.83 25.86
CA LEU A 314 -18.89 11.09 25.63
C LEU A 314 -18.84 11.92 26.91
N GLU A 315 -19.94 12.03 27.65
CA GLU A 315 -19.97 12.70 28.96
C GLU A 315 -19.06 12.01 29.98
N TYR A 316 -19.06 10.67 30.02
CA TYR A 316 -18.15 9.91 30.88
C TYR A 316 -16.68 10.15 30.52
N LYS A 317 -16.35 10.15 29.22
CA LYS A 317 -15.01 10.49 28.72
C LYS A 317 -14.61 11.89 29.17
N ASN A 318 -15.50 12.88 29.05
CA ASN A 318 -15.23 14.26 29.48
C ASN A 318 -14.97 14.35 31.00
N LYS A 319 -15.74 13.63 31.82
CA LYS A 319 -15.50 13.51 33.27
C LYS A 319 -14.11 12.93 33.58
N LEU A 320 -13.66 11.94 32.80
CA LEU A 320 -12.31 11.38 32.93
C LEU A 320 -11.22 12.34 32.45
N GLU A 321 -11.47 13.13 31.41
CA GLU A 321 -10.56 14.19 30.96
C GLU A 321 -10.36 15.28 32.02
N GLU A 322 -11.40 15.68 32.75
CA GLU A 322 -11.27 16.60 33.88
C GLU A 322 -10.43 15.99 35.02
N LYS A 323 -10.62 14.70 35.32
CA LYS A 323 -9.77 14.00 36.29
C LYS A 323 -8.30 13.94 35.85
N ILE A 324 -8.04 13.80 34.55
CA ILE A 324 -6.67 13.86 34.00
C ILE A 324 -6.09 15.27 34.20
N LYS A 325 -6.85 16.33 33.91
CA LYS A 325 -6.41 17.72 34.07
C LYS A 325 -6.05 18.04 35.53
N ARG A 326 -6.78 17.47 36.50
CA ARG A 326 -6.50 17.61 37.94
C ARG A 326 -5.37 16.72 38.45
N GLY A 327 -4.86 15.78 37.66
CA GLY A 327 -3.83 14.84 38.07
C GLY A 327 -4.34 13.63 38.87
N ASP A 328 -5.67 13.47 39.01
CA ASP A 328 -6.29 12.37 39.78
C ASP A 328 -6.13 11.00 39.11
N THR A 329 -5.87 10.98 37.80
CA THR A 329 -5.72 9.74 37.01
C THR A 329 -4.80 9.94 35.82
N SER A 330 -4.15 8.86 35.38
CA SER A 330 -3.38 8.85 34.13
C SER A 330 -4.30 8.71 32.91
N ILE A 331 -3.86 9.20 31.74
CA ILE A 331 -4.57 9.03 30.45
C ILE A 331 -4.76 7.53 30.13
N ARG A 332 -3.76 6.70 30.45
CA ARG A 332 -3.84 5.24 30.26
C ARG A 332 -4.96 4.62 31.09
N SER A 333 -5.07 5.00 32.36
CA SER A 333 -6.13 4.53 33.26
C SER A 333 -7.52 4.99 32.77
N ALA A 334 -7.64 6.24 32.31
CA ALA A 334 -8.88 6.75 31.73
C ALA A 334 -9.29 5.94 30.49
N ARG A 335 -8.38 5.69 29.55
CA ARG A 335 -8.65 4.85 28.37
C ARG A 335 -9.10 3.43 28.77
N LEU A 336 -8.46 2.83 29.77
CA LEU A 336 -8.84 1.51 30.28
C LEU A 336 -10.23 1.50 30.93
N ALA A 337 -10.71 2.64 31.44
CA ALA A 337 -12.07 2.80 31.96
C ALA A 337 -13.10 3.09 30.85
N VAL A 338 -12.74 3.83 29.80
CA VAL A 338 -13.63 4.10 28.65
C VAL A 338 -13.93 2.82 27.85
N LYS A 339 -12.93 1.94 27.67
CA LYS A 339 -13.10 0.70 26.91
C LYS A 339 -14.29 -0.18 27.36
N PRO A 340 -14.43 -0.56 28.64
CA PRO A 340 -15.58 -1.33 29.11
C PRO A 340 -16.90 -0.55 29.00
N ALA A 341 -16.89 0.78 29.18
CA ALA A 341 -18.08 1.60 29.05
C ALA A 341 -18.63 1.55 27.62
N VAL A 342 -17.77 1.75 26.61
CA VAL A 342 -18.13 1.61 25.18
C VAL A 342 -18.67 0.21 24.88
N ALA A 343 -17.95 -0.84 25.30
CA ALA A 343 -18.33 -2.21 25.00
C ALA A 343 -19.68 -2.60 25.64
N LEU A 344 -19.96 -2.15 26.86
CA LEU A 344 -21.25 -2.34 27.52
C LEU A 344 -22.36 -1.63 26.75
N MET A 345 -22.18 -0.35 26.39
CA MET A 345 -23.20 0.40 25.67
C MET A 345 -23.49 -0.17 24.28
N LEU A 346 -22.47 -0.65 23.56
CA LEU A 346 -22.65 -1.34 22.28
C LEU A 346 -23.41 -2.67 22.44
N SER A 347 -23.22 -3.39 23.55
CA SER A 347 -23.91 -4.67 23.78
C SER A 347 -25.41 -4.54 24.02
N ILE A 348 -25.88 -3.34 24.33
CA ILE A 348 -27.31 -3.04 24.59
C ILE A 348 -27.92 -2.13 23.52
N GLU A 349 -27.16 -1.73 22.49
CA GLU A 349 -27.59 -0.75 21.47
C GLU A 349 -28.76 -1.25 20.61
N GLN A 350 -29.01 -2.56 20.56
CA GLN A 350 -30.15 -3.16 19.86
C GLN A 350 -31.44 -3.17 20.69
N GLU A 351 -31.37 -2.87 21.99
CA GLU A 351 -32.53 -2.77 22.85
C GLU A 351 -32.96 -1.29 22.88
N ASP A 352 -34.11 -0.99 22.30
CA ASP A 352 -34.59 0.38 22.10
C ASP A 352 -34.55 1.19 23.41
N ILE A 353 -33.66 2.19 23.42
CA ILE A 353 -33.57 3.28 24.41
C ILE A 353 -33.56 2.79 25.87
N GLN A 354 -32.52 2.06 26.27
CA GLN A 354 -32.25 1.86 27.71
C GLN A 354 -30.78 2.06 28.10
N LEU A 355 -30.60 2.79 29.20
CA LEU A 355 -29.36 2.78 29.97
C LEU A 355 -29.14 1.38 30.56
N PRO A 356 -27.89 0.96 30.80
CA PRO A 356 -27.63 -0.37 31.33
C PRO A 356 -28.26 -0.52 32.73
N ASN A 357 -28.87 -1.67 32.97
CA ASN A 357 -29.35 -2.08 34.30
C ASN A 357 -28.46 -3.20 34.85
N LEU A 358 -28.82 -3.74 36.02
CA LEU A 358 -28.04 -4.80 36.65
C LEU A 358 -27.93 -6.09 35.80
N GLU A 359 -28.97 -6.45 35.06
CA GLU A 359 -28.97 -7.63 34.19
C GLU A 359 -28.05 -7.43 32.98
N HIS A 360 -28.06 -6.25 32.37
CA HIS A 360 -27.10 -5.91 31.29
C HIS A 360 -25.66 -6.02 31.77
N ILE A 361 -25.38 -5.55 33.00
CA ILE A 361 -24.04 -5.67 33.61
C ILE A 361 -23.67 -7.12 33.89
N LYS A 362 -24.60 -7.94 34.38
CA LYS A 362 -24.37 -9.38 34.60
C LYS A 362 -24.10 -10.11 33.29
N ALA A 363 -24.86 -9.81 32.23
CA ALA A 363 -24.66 -10.37 30.91
C ALA A 363 -23.26 -10.02 30.38
N TYR A 364 -22.91 -8.73 30.38
CA TYR A 364 -21.58 -8.27 29.95
C TYR A 364 -20.44 -8.89 30.76
N LEU A 365 -20.55 -8.93 32.10
CA LEU A 365 -19.49 -9.48 32.95
C LEU A 365 -19.43 -11.01 32.94
N SER A 366 -20.43 -11.71 32.42
CA SER A 366 -20.34 -13.15 32.15
C SER A 366 -19.25 -13.41 31.11
N ASP A 367 -19.15 -12.55 30.10
CA ASP A 367 -18.12 -12.67 29.06
C ASP A 367 -16.84 -11.91 29.41
N TYR A 368 -16.94 -10.80 30.12
CA TYR A 368 -15.82 -9.88 30.38
C TYR A 368 -15.53 -9.66 31.87
N SER A 369 -15.59 -10.72 32.68
CA SER A 369 -15.44 -10.67 34.15
C SER A 369 -14.20 -9.89 34.64
N GLY A 370 -13.09 -9.91 33.89
CA GLY A 370 -11.85 -9.19 34.23
C GLY A 370 -11.96 -7.65 34.14
N GLN A 371 -13.03 -7.13 33.54
CA GLN A 371 -13.26 -5.69 33.39
C GLN A 371 -14.11 -5.09 34.51
N ALA A 372 -14.57 -5.92 35.45
CA ALA A 372 -15.38 -5.54 36.61
C ALA A 372 -14.83 -4.31 37.36
N ALA A 373 -13.53 -4.27 37.65
CA ALA A 373 -12.93 -3.15 38.36
C ALA A 373 -13.02 -1.84 37.56
N ALA A 374 -12.71 -1.89 36.27
CA ALA A 374 -12.72 -0.72 35.38
C ALA A 374 -14.14 -0.19 35.11
N LEU A 375 -15.15 -1.06 35.13
CA LEU A 375 -16.56 -0.70 34.92
C LEU A 375 -17.18 0.04 36.12
N THR A 376 -16.66 -0.17 37.34
CA THR A 376 -17.16 0.47 38.57
C THR A 376 -17.30 1.99 38.43
N GLY A 377 -16.31 2.65 37.83
CA GLY A 377 -16.31 4.10 37.66
C GLY A 377 -17.41 4.59 36.72
N PHE A 378 -17.75 3.78 35.71
CA PHE A 378 -18.84 4.09 34.78
C PHE A 378 -20.20 3.85 35.42
N ILE A 379 -20.37 2.76 36.18
CA ILE A 379 -21.61 2.48 36.93
C ILE A 379 -21.91 3.60 37.93
N ASN A 380 -20.90 4.04 38.70
CA ASN A 380 -21.08 5.17 39.62
C ASN A 380 -21.48 6.45 38.87
N PHE A 381 -20.87 6.71 37.71
CA PHE A 381 -21.25 7.83 36.86
C PHE A 381 -22.70 7.73 36.39
N LEU A 382 -23.17 6.56 35.98
CA LEU A 382 -24.56 6.33 35.58
C LEU A 382 -25.54 6.50 36.74
N ASN A 383 -25.20 6.01 37.93
CA ASN A 383 -26.01 6.19 39.13
C ASN A 383 -26.12 7.67 39.51
N GLU A 384 -25.01 8.42 39.47
CA GLU A 384 -24.94 9.83 39.83
C GLU A 384 -25.66 10.75 38.83
N ASN A 385 -25.53 10.51 37.52
CA ASN A 385 -25.95 11.46 36.48
C ASN A 385 -27.23 11.04 35.75
N TYR A 386 -27.60 9.75 35.81
CA TYR A 386 -28.75 9.22 35.07
C TYR A 386 -29.71 8.37 35.94
N GLY A 387 -29.51 8.31 37.27
CA GLY A 387 -30.49 7.71 38.19
C GLY A 387 -30.67 6.19 38.09
N THR A 388 -29.75 5.47 37.43
CA THR A 388 -29.89 4.02 37.11
C THR A 388 -29.95 3.08 38.33
N SER A 389 -29.59 3.56 39.53
CA SER A 389 -29.72 2.84 40.82
C SER A 389 -29.18 1.40 40.81
N ILE A 390 -28.08 1.17 40.09
CA ILE A 390 -27.47 -0.14 39.90
C ILE A 390 -26.69 -0.53 41.17
N ASP A 391 -27.15 -1.57 41.87
CA ASP A 391 -26.45 -2.14 43.03
C ASP A 391 -25.31 -3.09 42.61
N TYR A 392 -24.25 -2.49 42.09
CA TYR A 392 -23.05 -3.23 41.70
C TYR A 392 -22.22 -3.73 42.89
N LEU A 393 -22.33 -3.10 44.06
CA LEU A 393 -21.57 -3.49 45.25
C LEU A 393 -21.99 -4.88 45.73
N THR A 394 -23.30 -5.17 45.74
CA THR A 394 -23.83 -6.49 46.09
C THR A 394 -23.41 -7.53 45.05
N LEU A 395 -23.47 -7.21 43.75
CA LEU A 395 -23.00 -8.11 42.69
C LEU A 395 -21.51 -8.46 42.86
N LYS A 396 -20.66 -7.47 43.15
CA LYS A 396 -19.21 -7.66 43.31
C LYS A 396 -18.86 -8.53 44.52
N LYS A 397 -19.67 -8.47 45.60
CA LYS A 397 -19.51 -9.31 46.80
C LYS A 397 -20.08 -10.72 46.64
N SER A 398 -20.89 -10.96 45.61
CA SER A 398 -21.47 -12.28 45.33
C SER A 398 -20.48 -13.23 44.67
N GLU A 399 -20.75 -14.54 44.74
CA GLU A 399 -19.99 -15.57 44.04
C GLU A 399 -20.18 -15.56 42.51
N PHE A 400 -21.08 -14.72 41.97
CA PHE A 400 -21.41 -14.68 40.54
C PHE A 400 -20.19 -14.59 39.63
N LEU A 401 -19.28 -13.65 39.92
CA LEU A 401 -18.08 -13.44 39.10
C LEU A 401 -17.07 -14.60 39.22
N ASN A 402 -17.04 -15.29 40.36
CA ASN A 402 -16.18 -16.47 40.55
C ASN A 402 -16.75 -17.67 39.78
N VAL A 403 -18.05 -17.91 39.90
CA VAL A 403 -18.78 -18.98 39.19
C VAL A 403 -18.63 -18.82 37.68
N LYS A 404 -18.88 -17.62 37.13
CA LYS A 404 -18.72 -17.38 35.68
C LYS A 404 -17.28 -17.54 35.20
N ARG A 405 -16.29 -17.12 35.99
CA ARG A 405 -14.87 -17.35 35.67
C ARG A 405 -14.53 -18.84 35.60
N LYS A 406 -15.07 -19.65 36.50
CA LYS A 406 -14.89 -21.10 36.52
C LYS A 406 -15.55 -21.76 35.32
N LEU A 407 -16.81 -21.42 35.04
CA LEU A 407 -17.55 -21.93 33.87
C LEU A 407 -16.86 -21.60 32.55
N LYS A 408 -16.30 -20.38 32.42
CA LYS A 408 -15.57 -19.98 31.22
C LYS A 408 -14.27 -20.77 31.05
N LEU A 409 -13.60 -21.12 32.13
CA LEU A 409 -12.42 -21.98 32.10
C LEU A 409 -12.80 -23.42 31.72
N GLU A 410 -13.90 -23.95 32.27
CA GLU A 410 -14.46 -25.27 31.93
C GLU A 410 -14.79 -25.38 30.45
N ASN A 411 -15.59 -24.44 29.91
CA ASN A 411 -15.92 -24.40 28.50
C ASN A 411 -14.66 -24.29 27.63
N LYS A 412 -13.64 -23.55 28.09
CA LYS A 412 -12.39 -23.42 27.32
C LYS A 412 -11.61 -24.72 27.26
N ILE A 413 -11.59 -25.49 28.35
CA ILE A 413 -10.99 -26.83 28.37
C ILE A 413 -11.77 -27.77 27.44
N ALA A 414 -13.11 -27.76 27.51
CA ALA A 414 -13.97 -28.59 26.66
C ALA A 414 -13.85 -28.25 25.16
N GLU A 415 -13.63 -26.98 24.80
CA GLU A 415 -13.28 -26.62 23.42
C GLU A 415 -11.94 -27.21 23.01
N LEU A 416 -10.91 -27.01 23.86
CA LEU A 416 -9.55 -27.42 23.55
C LEU A 416 -9.39 -28.94 23.50
N THR A 417 -10.26 -29.72 24.15
CA THR A 417 -10.25 -31.18 24.01
C THR A 417 -10.53 -31.64 22.58
N HIS A 418 -11.18 -30.82 21.74
CA HIS A 418 -11.50 -31.14 20.35
C HIS A 418 -10.59 -30.45 19.33
N THR A 419 -9.56 -29.72 19.77
CA THR A 419 -8.67 -28.95 18.91
C THR A 419 -7.39 -29.72 18.60
N ASN A 420 -6.97 -29.80 17.34
CA ASN A 420 -5.68 -30.41 17.01
C ASN A 420 -4.51 -29.53 17.50
N LEU A 421 -3.72 -30.02 18.47
CA LEU A 421 -2.60 -29.28 19.09
C LEU A 421 -1.32 -29.27 18.25
N ALA A 422 -1.39 -29.53 16.94
CA ALA A 422 -0.24 -29.55 16.04
C ALA A 422 0.54 -28.21 15.98
N ASN A 423 -0.08 -27.09 16.35
CA ASN A 423 0.61 -25.81 16.43
C ASN A 423 0.99 -25.46 17.88
N SER A 424 2.13 -24.78 18.03
CA SER A 424 2.68 -24.42 19.34
C SER A 424 1.79 -23.50 20.17
N ASN A 425 0.90 -22.73 19.52
CA ASN A 425 0.03 -21.78 20.21
C ASN A 425 -1.14 -22.49 20.89
N ASP A 426 -1.74 -23.47 20.23
CA ASP A 426 -2.85 -24.25 20.74
C ASP A 426 -2.39 -25.19 21.86
N MET A 427 -1.21 -25.81 21.72
CA MET A 427 -0.57 -26.56 22.80
C MET A 427 -0.34 -25.69 24.04
N VAL A 428 0.24 -24.49 23.88
CA VAL A 428 0.46 -23.57 25.02
C VAL A 428 -0.89 -23.12 25.61
N SER A 429 -1.92 -22.95 24.79
CA SER A 429 -3.28 -22.62 25.25
C SER A 429 -3.89 -23.75 26.09
N TRP A 430 -3.74 -25.01 25.65
CA TRP A 430 -4.12 -26.21 26.40
C TRP A 430 -3.41 -26.26 27.74
N VAL A 431 -2.09 -26.13 27.74
CA VAL A 431 -1.27 -26.18 28.96
C VAL A 431 -1.67 -25.08 29.95
N ARG A 432 -1.76 -23.82 29.49
CA ARG A 432 -2.11 -22.69 30.36
C ARG A 432 -3.51 -22.83 30.96
N SER A 433 -4.46 -23.33 30.18
CA SER A 433 -5.83 -23.54 30.64
C SER A 433 -5.90 -24.74 31.58
N GLY A 434 -5.20 -25.83 31.25
CA GLY A 434 -5.14 -27.07 32.03
C GLY A 434 -4.52 -26.86 33.40
N LEU A 435 -3.40 -26.13 33.49
CA LEU A 435 -2.78 -25.78 34.77
C LEU A 435 -3.75 -25.00 35.68
N ARG A 436 -4.55 -24.11 35.09
CA ARG A 436 -5.56 -23.36 35.84
C ARG A 436 -6.73 -24.23 36.28
N TYR A 437 -7.11 -25.21 35.46
CA TYR A 437 -8.28 -26.03 35.69
C TYR A 437 -7.99 -27.22 36.62
N PHE A 438 -7.01 -28.04 36.26
CA PHE A 438 -6.65 -29.27 36.99
C PHE A 438 -5.78 -28.99 38.22
N HIS A 439 -4.86 -28.03 38.13
CA HIS A 439 -3.90 -27.73 39.19
C HIS A 439 -4.22 -26.45 39.98
N GLN A 440 -5.36 -25.80 39.69
CA GLN A 440 -5.81 -24.55 40.33
C GLN A 440 -4.76 -23.43 40.34
N LEU A 441 -3.86 -23.44 39.34
CA LEU A 441 -2.78 -22.47 39.28
C LEU A 441 -3.32 -21.05 39.03
N PRO A 442 -2.84 -20.02 39.74
CA PRO A 442 -3.24 -18.65 39.49
C PRO A 442 -2.98 -18.21 38.05
N TYR A 443 -3.89 -17.41 37.48
CA TYR A 443 -3.78 -16.91 36.11
C TYR A 443 -2.42 -16.24 35.82
N VAL A 444 -1.93 -15.43 36.76
CA VAL A 444 -0.64 -14.71 36.65
C VAL A 444 0.56 -15.64 36.51
N ASP A 445 0.47 -16.86 37.02
CA ASP A 445 1.54 -17.85 36.93
C ASP A 445 1.38 -18.73 35.69
N ALA A 446 0.15 -19.13 35.36
CA ALA A 446 -0.14 -19.88 34.14
C ALA A 446 0.31 -19.12 32.88
N VAL A 447 0.09 -17.81 32.78
CA VAL A 447 0.48 -17.01 31.60
C VAL A 447 2.00 -16.96 31.37
N LYS A 448 2.82 -17.21 32.39
CA LYS A 448 4.29 -17.23 32.27
C LYS A 448 4.81 -18.47 31.55
N VAL A 449 4.00 -19.52 31.44
CA VAL A 449 4.38 -20.75 30.73
C VAL A 449 4.53 -20.45 29.24
N LYS A 450 5.65 -20.88 28.67
CA LYS A 450 5.98 -20.76 27.25
C LYS A 450 6.17 -22.14 26.65
N ALA A 451 6.14 -22.24 25.31
CA ALA A 451 6.30 -23.51 24.60
C ALA A 451 7.61 -24.24 24.98
N GLU A 452 8.70 -23.49 25.18
CA GLU A 452 10.01 -24.01 25.62
C GLU A 452 10.01 -24.67 27.01
N MET A 453 8.97 -24.42 27.82
CA MET A 453 8.84 -24.97 29.18
C MET A 453 7.98 -26.24 29.21
N VAL A 454 7.47 -26.68 28.06
CA VAL A 454 6.58 -27.84 27.95
C VAL A 454 7.35 -28.99 27.30
N ARG A 455 7.45 -30.11 28.00
CA ARG A 455 8.00 -31.36 27.47
C ARG A 455 6.86 -32.31 27.14
N GLU A 456 6.82 -32.77 25.90
CA GLU A 456 5.88 -33.81 25.50
C GLU A 456 6.38 -35.17 25.99
N VAL A 457 5.51 -35.91 26.68
CA VAL A 457 5.74 -37.28 27.13
C VAL A 457 4.70 -38.20 26.49
N ASP A 458 4.86 -39.52 26.65
CA ASP A 458 4.04 -40.52 25.95
C ASP A 458 2.54 -40.34 26.19
N ASP A 459 2.14 -39.98 27.42
CA ASP A 459 0.74 -39.86 27.86
C ASP A 459 0.26 -38.39 28.02
N GLY A 460 1.11 -37.41 27.73
CA GLY A 460 0.82 -36.04 28.18
C GLY A 460 1.89 -34.99 27.90
N TYR A 461 1.84 -33.95 28.72
CA TYR A 461 2.77 -32.84 28.77
C TYR A 461 3.25 -32.65 30.21
N GLU A 462 4.56 -32.60 30.39
CA GLU A 462 5.21 -32.15 31.63
C GLU A 462 5.60 -30.67 31.52
N ILE A 463 5.38 -29.92 32.60
CA ILE A 463 5.67 -28.50 32.69
C ILE A 463 6.44 -28.23 33.97
N GLU A 464 7.62 -27.65 33.85
CA GLU A 464 8.41 -27.22 35.00
C GLU A 464 8.23 -25.71 35.22
N LEU A 465 7.60 -25.34 36.34
CA LEU A 465 7.32 -23.95 36.69
C LEU A 465 7.68 -23.70 38.17
N LYS A 466 8.59 -22.75 38.41
CA LYS A 466 9.08 -22.38 39.75
C LYS A 466 9.62 -23.58 40.57
N GLY A 467 10.29 -24.53 39.91
CA GLY A 467 10.85 -25.73 40.57
C GLY A 467 9.82 -26.78 40.96
N GLN A 468 8.58 -26.67 40.48
CA GLN A 468 7.55 -27.70 40.59
C GLN A 468 7.26 -28.26 39.20
N SER A 469 7.13 -29.59 39.12
CA SER A 469 6.70 -30.30 37.92
C SER A 469 5.19 -30.50 37.94
N TYR A 470 4.53 -30.17 36.84
CA TYR A 470 3.10 -30.35 36.62
C TYR A 470 2.91 -31.27 35.42
N TRP A 471 1.94 -32.17 35.49
CA TRP A 471 1.57 -33.05 34.38
C TRP A 471 0.15 -32.73 33.88
N LEU A 472 -0.05 -32.77 32.56
CA LEU A 472 -1.34 -32.63 31.91
C LEU A 472 -1.51 -33.71 30.82
N PRO A 473 -2.71 -34.29 30.65
CA PRO A 473 -2.94 -35.26 29.59
C PRO A 473 -2.88 -34.60 28.21
N LYS A 474 -2.60 -35.38 27.16
CA LYS A 474 -2.88 -34.98 25.77
C LYS A 474 -4.40 -34.89 25.58
N ASN A 475 -4.85 -33.94 24.76
CA ASN A 475 -6.23 -34.01 24.28
C ASN A 475 -6.35 -35.16 23.26
N GLN A 476 -7.46 -35.87 23.27
CA GLN A 476 -7.70 -37.00 22.37
C GLN A 476 -8.20 -36.56 21.01
#